data_AF-A0A0D3GSR9-F1
#
_entry.id   AF-A0A0D3GSR9-F1
#
_cell.length_a   1.000
_cell.length_b   1.000
_cell.length_c   1.000
_cell.angle_alpha   90.00
_cell.angle_beta   90.00
_cell.angle_gamma   90.00
#
_symmetry.space_group_name_H-M   'P 1'
#
loop_
_entity.id
_entity.type
_entity.pdbx_description
1 polymer ?
#
loop_
_entity_poly.entity_id
_entity_poly.type
_entity_poly.pdbx_seq_one_letter_code
_entity_poly.pdbx_strand_id
1 'polypeptide(L)'
;MSILVGRMKWLILPEKPRIRYHCRLLNLSTGECILAHLPEFRGHRVFSPSTEGLVLLLHESTHVARLLNPLTHQLTDLPPVTTLLDLLLPLCDLSVDGFGLADDRTVVIHNTVFLAVAKPGDKCWTAVNLTDCLRPSMSFAGRFYGVTSDAIMVVVSRESQTPQLVEAADLTLQHRFSRMLGGAHLVDNNIGELLLVHRTLSGNKRLYQAYRVDLDGRKTVPVRGLGGRAVFIGHDCSLSVSPATFPSIVGDAVYPGFDCGDRTGLEHIEAYHQLADGTIEHSCYEDPGKEWEHPVSIADYLSSWV
;
A
#
# COMPACT_ATOMS: atom_id res chain seq x y z
N MET A 1 20.34 3.13 14.99
CA MET A 1 20.78 3.29 13.58
C MET A 1 19.55 3.68 12.77
N SER A 2 19.62 4.70 11.91
CA SER A 2 18.49 5.06 11.03
C SER A 2 18.27 3.94 10.01
N ILE A 3 17.01 3.60 9.74
CA ILE A 3 16.60 2.63 8.70
C ILE A 3 16.51 3.30 7.33
N LEU A 4 16.27 4.62 7.29
CA LEU A 4 16.01 5.36 6.06
C LEU A 4 17.29 5.64 5.26
N VAL A 5 17.23 5.35 3.96
CA VAL A 5 18.23 5.74 2.96
C VAL A 5 17.53 6.54 1.85
N GLY A 6 17.15 7.78 2.14
CA GLY A 6 16.47 8.68 1.19
C GLY A 6 15.09 8.19 0.72
N ARG A 7 14.30 9.08 0.12
CA ARG A 7 13.03 8.69 -0.53
C ARG A 7 13.37 8.05 -1.88
N MET A 8 13.34 6.72 -1.95
CA MET A 8 13.62 5.99 -3.19
C MET A 8 12.39 5.17 -3.60
N LYS A 9 11.72 5.58 -4.69
CA LYS A 9 10.48 4.95 -5.18
C LYS A 9 10.79 3.88 -6.22
N TRP A 10 11.44 2.80 -5.76
CA TRP A 10 11.63 1.60 -6.56
C TRP A 10 10.56 0.57 -6.20
N LEU A 11 9.81 0.13 -7.20
CA LEU A 11 8.89 -0.98 -7.07
C LEU A 11 9.58 -2.28 -7.48
N ILE A 12 9.31 -3.35 -6.73
CA ILE A 12 9.66 -4.70 -7.17
C ILE A 12 8.58 -5.19 -8.11
N LEU A 13 8.95 -5.40 -9.36
CA LEU A 13 8.11 -6.07 -10.33
C LEU A 13 8.32 -7.59 -10.19
N PRO A 14 7.27 -8.38 -9.95
CA PRO A 14 7.39 -9.83 -9.88
C PRO A 14 7.83 -10.37 -11.24
N GLU A 15 8.91 -11.16 -11.27
CA GLU A 15 9.30 -11.92 -12.46
C GLU A 15 8.68 -13.32 -12.42
N LYS A 16 8.51 -13.92 -13.62
CA LYS A 16 8.06 -15.31 -13.75
C LYS A 16 8.95 -16.23 -12.88
N PRO A 17 8.41 -17.28 -12.25
CA PRO A 17 9.11 -18.15 -11.29
C PRO A 17 10.38 -18.87 -11.82
N ARG A 18 10.73 -18.68 -13.09
CA ARG A 18 11.87 -19.34 -13.75
C ARG A 18 13.23 -18.74 -13.39
N ILE A 19 13.30 -17.53 -12.82
CA ILE A 19 14.56 -16.93 -12.37
C ILE A 19 14.49 -16.73 -10.86
N ARG A 20 14.97 -17.73 -10.10
CA ARG A 20 14.98 -17.67 -8.64
C ARG A 20 15.80 -16.45 -8.18
N TYR A 21 15.22 -15.63 -7.30
CA TYR A 21 15.88 -14.51 -6.62
C TYR A 21 16.34 -13.37 -7.53
N HIS A 22 15.79 -13.22 -8.73
CA HIS A 22 15.96 -12.01 -9.52
C HIS A 22 14.64 -11.28 -9.61
N CYS A 23 14.68 -9.97 -9.53
CA CYS A 23 13.51 -9.13 -9.73
C CYS A 23 13.90 -7.85 -10.46
N ARG A 24 12.92 -7.23 -11.10
CA ARG A 24 13.10 -5.91 -11.69
C ARG A 24 12.71 -4.87 -10.67
N LEU A 25 13.59 -3.90 -10.47
CA LEU A 25 13.29 -2.70 -9.71
C LEU A 25 12.93 -1.59 -10.71
N LEU A 26 11.71 -1.05 -10.60
CA LEU A 26 11.22 0.04 -11.44
C LEU A 26 11.20 1.35 -10.66
N ASN A 27 11.90 2.36 -11.15
CA ASN A 27 11.87 3.70 -10.62
C ASN A 27 10.65 4.46 -11.17
N LEU A 28 9.72 4.81 -10.29
CA LEU A 28 8.47 5.48 -10.70
C LEU A 28 8.63 6.94 -11.12
N SER A 29 9.77 7.56 -10.82
CA SER A 29 10.04 8.95 -11.18
C SER A 29 10.69 9.04 -12.55
N THR A 30 11.65 8.15 -12.83
CA THR A 30 12.45 8.18 -14.06
C THR A 30 11.98 7.18 -15.12
N GLY A 31 11.22 6.14 -14.73
CA GLY A 31 10.87 5.01 -15.59
C GLY A 31 12.02 4.02 -15.78
N GLU A 32 13.17 4.25 -15.14
CA GLU A 32 14.32 3.36 -15.20
C GLU A 32 14.00 2.01 -14.56
N CYS A 33 14.43 0.94 -15.21
CA CYS A 33 14.25 -0.42 -14.73
C CYS A 33 15.62 -1.10 -14.63
N ILE A 34 15.94 -1.64 -13.46
CA ILE A 34 17.18 -2.41 -13.23
C ILE A 34 16.85 -3.84 -12.83
N LEU A 35 17.69 -4.79 -13.23
CA LEU A 35 17.60 -6.17 -12.77
C LEU A 35 18.44 -6.33 -11.50
N ALA A 36 17.81 -6.70 -10.38
CA ALA A 36 18.46 -6.95 -9.12
C ALA A 36 18.47 -8.45 -8.82
N HIS A 37 19.57 -8.95 -8.25
CA HIS A 37 19.68 -10.30 -7.73
C HIS A 37 19.57 -10.25 -6.20
N LEU A 38 18.47 -10.72 -5.62
CA LEU A 38 18.14 -10.64 -4.20
C LEU A 38 18.13 -12.04 -3.54
N PRO A 39 19.31 -12.65 -3.28
CA PRO A 39 19.40 -13.96 -2.63
C PRO A 39 18.78 -13.99 -1.23
N GLU A 40 18.58 -12.84 -0.58
CA GLU A 40 17.95 -12.67 0.72
C GLU A 40 16.49 -13.14 0.75
N PHE A 41 15.83 -13.23 -0.41
CA PHE A 41 14.47 -13.76 -0.53
C PHE A 41 14.38 -15.25 -0.22
N ARG A 42 15.50 -15.97 -0.24
CA ARG A 42 15.51 -17.42 -0.04
C ARG A 42 15.01 -17.80 1.35
N GLY A 43 13.95 -18.62 1.39
CA GLY A 43 13.34 -19.10 2.65
C GLY A 43 12.54 -18.04 3.39
N HIS A 44 12.13 -16.97 2.71
CA HIS A 44 11.33 -15.90 3.27
C HIS A 44 10.07 -15.64 2.42
N ARG A 45 8.95 -15.39 3.09
CA ARG A 45 7.80 -14.72 2.49
C ARG A 45 8.18 -13.25 2.30
N VAL A 46 8.00 -12.75 1.08
CA VAL A 46 8.36 -11.38 0.69
C VAL A 46 7.09 -10.53 0.61
N PHE A 47 7.12 -9.37 1.24
CA PHE A 47 6.04 -8.39 1.17
C PHE A 47 6.39 -7.26 0.21
N SER A 48 5.38 -6.67 -0.44
CA SER A 48 5.55 -5.56 -1.38
C SER A 48 6.32 -4.39 -0.76
N PRO A 49 7.14 -3.66 -1.53
CA PRO A 49 7.92 -2.57 -0.98
C PRO A 49 7.06 -1.51 -0.29
N SER A 50 7.57 -0.93 0.80
CA SER A 50 6.97 0.27 1.38
C SER A 50 7.15 1.46 0.43
N THR A 51 6.48 2.57 0.73
CA THR A 51 6.68 3.87 0.06
C THR A 51 8.12 4.39 0.08
N GLU A 52 8.96 3.83 0.95
CA GLU A 52 10.38 4.13 1.09
C GLU A 52 11.28 3.22 0.23
N GLY A 53 10.70 2.25 -0.48
CA GLY A 53 11.42 1.28 -1.30
C GLY A 53 12.09 0.16 -0.51
N LEU A 54 11.69 -0.03 0.75
CA LEU A 54 12.16 -1.14 1.60
C LEU A 54 11.25 -2.34 1.47
N VAL A 55 11.75 -3.54 1.77
CA VAL A 55 11.03 -4.81 1.63
C VAL A 55 11.01 -5.52 2.97
N LEU A 56 9.83 -5.96 3.43
CA LEU A 56 9.73 -6.81 4.60
C LEU A 56 9.86 -8.28 4.17
N LEU A 57 10.78 -8.98 4.82
CA LEU A 57 11.01 -10.41 4.67
C LEU A 57 10.60 -11.10 5.95
N LEU A 58 9.77 -12.13 5.84
CA LEU A 58 9.38 -12.98 6.97
C LEU A 58 9.94 -14.38 6.76
N HIS A 59 10.84 -14.82 7.64
CA HIS A 59 11.44 -16.14 7.53
C HIS A 59 10.38 -17.24 7.72
N GLU A 60 10.29 -18.19 6.80
CA GLU A 60 9.17 -19.15 6.73
C GLU A 60 9.06 -20.08 7.96
N SER A 61 10.19 -20.50 8.55
CA SER A 61 10.17 -21.34 9.76
C SER A 61 10.20 -20.55 11.08
N THR A 62 11.13 -19.61 11.23
CA THR A 62 11.34 -18.90 12.49
C THR A 62 10.42 -17.70 12.70
N HIS A 63 9.71 -17.26 11.65
CA HIS A 63 8.87 -16.05 11.66
C HIS A 63 9.63 -14.79 12.09
N VAL A 64 10.97 -14.79 11.98
CA VAL A 64 11.81 -13.61 12.15
C VAL A 64 11.53 -12.64 11.02
N ALA A 65 11.18 -11.41 11.37
CA ALA A 65 11.01 -10.33 10.42
C ALA A 65 12.35 -9.64 10.14
N ARG A 66 12.57 -9.26 8.88
CA ARG A 66 13.74 -8.49 8.44
C ARG A 66 13.33 -7.43 7.44
N LEU A 67 13.92 -6.27 7.56
CA LEU A 67 13.75 -5.20 6.58
C LEU A 67 14.96 -5.18 5.65
N LEU A 68 14.72 -5.32 4.36
CA LEU A 68 15.72 -5.30 3.30
C LEU A 68 15.65 -3.98 2.53
N ASN A 69 16.80 -3.37 2.31
CA ASN A 69 16.99 -2.40 1.24
C ASN A 69 17.44 -3.17 -0.03
N PRO A 70 16.61 -3.26 -1.08
CA PRO A 70 16.89 -4.07 -2.26
C PRO A 70 18.02 -3.50 -3.14
N LEU A 71 18.44 -2.24 -2.94
CA LEU A 71 19.54 -1.63 -3.69
C LEU A 71 20.88 -1.80 -2.98
N THR A 72 20.88 -1.69 -1.64
CA THR A 72 22.12 -1.74 -0.85
C THR A 72 22.38 -3.10 -0.22
N HIS A 73 21.44 -4.05 -0.34
CA HIS A 73 21.46 -5.35 0.33
C HIS A 73 21.53 -5.26 1.86
N GLN A 74 21.23 -4.08 2.42
CA GLN A 74 21.25 -3.89 3.85
C GLN A 74 20.05 -4.58 4.49
N LEU A 75 20.32 -5.46 5.44
CA LEU A 75 19.33 -6.13 6.27
C LEU A 75 19.28 -5.51 7.66
N THR A 76 18.08 -5.37 8.18
CA THR A 76 17.83 -4.96 9.56
C THR A 76 16.90 -5.97 10.21
N ASP A 77 17.39 -6.65 11.24
CA ASP A 77 16.62 -7.65 11.99
C ASP A 77 15.56 -6.99 12.88
N LEU A 78 14.39 -7.61 12.94
CA LEU A 78 13.26 -7.26 13.80
C LEU A 78 12.86 -8.47 14.64
N PRO A 79 12.05 -8.28 15.70
CA PRO A 79 11.54 -9.40 16.48
C PRO A 79 10.74 -10.41 15.65
N PRO A 80 10.67 -11.68 16.07
CA PRO A 80 9.76 -12.65 15.46
C PRO A 80 8.30 -12.20 15.57
N VAL A 81 7.52 -12.33 14.50
CA VAL A 81 6.09 -11.99 14.48
C VAL A 81 5.29 -12.87 15.45
N THR A 82 5.80 -14.06 15.77
CA THR A 82 5.23 -14.97 16.79
C THR A 82 5.18 -14.36 18.19
N THR A 83 5.97 -13.32 18.48
CA THR A 83 5.86 -12.60 19.76
C THR A 83 4.53 -11.86 19.92
N LEU A 84 3.78 -11.66 18.83
CA LEU A 84 2.41 -11.16 18.88
C LEU A 84 1.38 -12.22 19.26
N LEU A 85 1.68 -13.53 19.15
CA LEU A 85 0.71 -14.58 19.49
C LEU A 85 0.18 -14.40 20.90
N ASP A 86 1.08 -14.21 21.85
CA ASP A 86 0.73 -14.02 23.26
C ASP A 86 -0.12 -12.76 23.50
N LEU A 87 -0.06 -11.78 22.59
CA LEU A 87 -0.79 -10.52 22.66
C LEU A 87 -2.12 -10.53 21.90
N LEU A 88 -2.28 -11.41 20.90
CA LEU A 88 -3.40 -11.38 19.94
C LEU A 88 -4.39 -12.56 20.06
N LEU A 89 -4.26 -13.45 21.05
CA LEU A 89 -5.29 -14.50 21.29
C LEU A 89 -6.64 -13.82 21.61
N PRO A 90 -7.71 -13.97 20.78
CA PRO A 90 -8.12 -15.14 19.99
C PRO A 90 -8.14 -14.94 18.45
N LEU A 91 -7.38 -14.00 17.90
CA LEU A 91 -7.49 -13.55 16.50
C LEU A 91 -6.94 -14.53 15.44
N CYS A 92 -6.22 -15.59 15.86
CA CYS A 92 -5.80 -16.80 15.13
C CYS A 92 -5.12 -16.65 13.75
N ASP A 93 -4.96 -15.46 13.20
CA ASP A 93 -4.22 -15.23 11.97
C ASP A 93 -3.14 -14.15 12.15
N LEU A 94 -1.88 -14.60 12.13
CA LEU A 94 -0.70 -13.74 12.10
C LEU A 94 -0.32 -13.34 10.67
N SER A 95 -1.15 -13.63 9.66
CA SER A 95 -0.91 -13.15 8.32
C SER A 95 -0.79 -11.63 8.38
N VAL A 96 0.39 -11.14 8.04
CA VAL A 96 0.64 -9.73 7.77
C VAL A 96 0.07 -9.47 6.38
N ASP A 97 -0.67 -8.37 6.22
CA ASP A 97 -1.18 -7.93 4.92
C ASP A 97 -0.27 -6.82 4.37
N GLY A 98 0.25 -5.96 5.25
CA GLY A 98 1.14 -4.87 4.86
C GLY A 98 2.06 -4.36 5.96
N PHE A 99 2.94 -3.46 5.59
CA PHE A 99 3.88 -2.82 6.50
C PHE A 99 4.26 -1.41 6.05
N GLY A 100 4.86 -0.64 6.95
CA GLY A 100 5.48 0.63 6.65
C GLY A 100 6.30 1.15 7.82
N LEU A 101 6.55 2.45 7.83
CA LEU A 101 7.40 3.13 8.80
C LEU A 101 6.63 4.26 9.49
N ALA A 102 6.65 4.23 10.82
CA ALA A 102 6.11 5.31 11.65
C ALA A 102 7.12 6.42 11.93
N ASP A 103 8.42 6.16 11.73
CA ASP A 103 9.53 7.11 11.81
C ASP A 103 10.80 6.47 11.20
N ASP A 104 12.01 6.99 11.50
CA ASP A 104 13.28 6.49 10.97
C ASP A 104 13.73 5.13 11.55
N ARG A 105 13.02 4.58 12.54
CA ARG A 105 13.38 3.38 13.31
C ARG A 105 12.23 2.45 13.60
N THR A 106 11.00 2.95 13.58
CA THR A 106 9.81 2.21 13.98
C THR A 106 9.16 1.60 12.75
N VAL A 107 9.24 0.28 12.65
CA VAL A 107 8.54 -0.51 11.64
C VAL A 107 7.15 -0.83 12.14
N VAL A 108 6.17 -0.68 11.27
CA VAL A 108 4.77 -1.01 11.51
C VAL A 108 4.40 -2.19 10.63
N ILE A 109 3.77 -3.20 11.21
CA ILE A 109 3.12 -4.30 10.48
C ILE A 109 1.65 -4.31 10.83
N HIS A 110 0.81 -4.69 9.87
CA HIS A 110 -0.63 -4.74 10.08
C HIS A 110 -1.28 -5.83 9.24
N ASN A 111 -2.49 -6.17 9.66
CA ASN A 111 -3.48 -6.83 8.85
C ASN A 111 -4.86 -6.21 9.13
N THR A 112 -5.92 -6.78 8.59
CA THR A 112 -7.29 -6.27 8.83
C THR A 112 -7.75 -6.27 10.30
N VAL A 113 -7.08 -7.00 11.20
CA VAL A 113 -7.48 -7.20 12.61
C VAL A 113 -6.44 -6.73 13.64
N PHE A 114 -5.18 -6.50 13.26
CA PHE A 114 -4.14 -6.03 14.18
C PHE A 114 -3.20 -5.01 13.53
N LEU A 115 -2.56 -4.25 14.41
CA LEU A 115 -1.50 -3.30 14.10
C LEU A 115 -0.42 -3.45 15.17
N ALA A 116 0.84 -3.52 14.78
CA ALA A 116 1.95 -3.65 15.72
C ALA A 116 3.18 -2.88 15.25
N VAL A 117 3.99 -2.47 16.22
CA VAL A 117 5.24 -1.76 15.97
C VAL A 117 6.43 -2.44 16.62
N ALA A 118 7.59 -2.33 15.98
CA ALA A 118 8.86 -2.73 16.54
C ALA A 118 10.00 -1.87 15.99
N LYS A 119 11.07 -1.78 16.78
CA LYS A 119 12.33 -1.16 16.40
C LYS A 119 13.43 -2.22 16.29
N PRO A 120 14.48 -1.97 15.48
CA PRO A 120 15.67 -2.80 15.51
C PRO A 120 16.26 -2.88 16.91
N GLY A 121 16.46 -4.10 17.40
CA GLY A 121 16.94 -4.37 18.76
C GLY A 121 15.85 -4.62 19.80
N ASP A 122 14.57 -4.41 19.48
CA ASP A 122 13.48 -4.84 20.34
C ASP A 122 13.45 -6.38 20.44
N LYS A 123 12.90 -6.89 21.54
CA LYS A 123 12.73 -8.34 21.77
C LYS A 123 11.36 -8.87 21.33
N CYS A 124 10.37 -8.00 21.27
CA CYS A 124 8.99 -8.32 20.93
C CYS A 124 8.35 -7.18 20.16
N TRP A 125 7.34 -7.51 19.37
CA TRP A 125 6.44 -6.51 18.80
C TRP A 125 5.53 -5.95 19.89
N THR A 126 5.20 -4.65 19.78
CA THR A 126 4.23 -4.00 20.65
C THR A 126 2.94 -3.77 19.86
N ALA A 127 1.85 -4.41 20.29
CA ALA A 127 0.54 -4.22 19.67
C ALA A 127 0.04 -2.77 19.88
N VAL A 128 -0.57 -2.21 18.84
CA VAL A 128 -1.26 -0.93 18.87
C VAL A 128 -2.75 -1.24 18.93
N ASN A 129 -3.45 -0.67 19.91
CA ASN A 129 -4.87 -0.93 20.07
C ASN A 129 -5.66 -0.35 18.88
N LEU A 130 -6.44 -1.20 18.22
CA LEU A 130 -7.33 -0.83 17.13
C LEU A 130 -8.76 -0.72 17.67
N THR A 131 -9.38 0.44 17.44
CA THR A 131 -10.81 0.65 17.77
C THR A 131 -11.74 0.25 16.62
N ASP A 132 -11.20 0.14 15.41
CA ASP A 132 -11.89 -0.28 14.18
C ASP A 132 -10.87 -0.92 13.22
N CYS A 133 -11.36 -1.58 12.17
CA CYS A 133 -10.51 -2.11 11.09
C CYS A 133 -9.72 -0.98 10.41
N LEU A 134 -8.41 -1.16 10.29
CA LEU A 134 -7.54 -0.25 9.55
C LEU A 134 -7.47 -0.70 8.09
N ARG A 135 -7.88 0.19 7.19
CA ARG A 135 -7.81 0.05 5.72
C ARG A 135 -6.46 0.58 5.19
N PRO A 136 -6.12 0.40 3.90
CA PRO A 136 -4.78 0.59 3.35
C PRO A 136 -4.00 1.70 4.00
N SER A 137 -2.90 1.29 4.58
CA SER A 137 -2.04 2.13 5.37
C SER A 137 -0.71 2.33 4.68
N MET A 138 -0.12 3.50 4.90
CA MET A 138 1.10 3.87 4.24
C MET A 138 1.96 4.75 5.15
N SER A 139 3.26 4.71 4.90
CA SER A 139 4.15 5.73 5.41
C SER A 139 4.03 7.00 4.55
N PHE A 140 3.93 8.16 5.19
CA PHE A 140 3.96 9.45 4.53
C PHE A 140 4.62 10.48 5.44
N ALA A 141 5.55 11.27 4.90
CA ALA A 141 6.25 12.32 5.65
C ALA A 141 6.82 11.86 7.02
N GLY A 142 7.37 10.65 7.08
CA GLY A 142 7.99 10.09 8.29
C GLY A 142 6.99 9.68 9.37
N ARG A 143 5.75 9.35 9.00
CA ARG A 143 4.70 8.82 9.88
C ARG A 143 3.91 7.74 9.15
N PHE A 144 3.28 6.85 9.91
CA PHE A 144 2.43 5.80 9.37
C PHE A 144 0.97 6.16 9.54
N TYR A 145 0.22 6.21 8.44
CA TYR A 145 -1.20 6.56 8.41
C TYR A 145 -2.02 5.37 7.94
N GLY A 146 -3.26 5.29 8.41
CA GLY A 146 -4.27 4.36 7.90
C GLY A 146 -5.65 4.95 8.01
N VAL A 147 -6.64 4.27 7.45
CA VAL A 147 -8.02 4.78 7.38
C VAL A 147 -8.95 3.88 8.17
N THR A 148 -9.77 4.47 9.03
CA THR A 148 -10.89 3.80 9.71
C THR A 148 -12.21 4.20 9.05
N SER A 149 -13.34 3.74 9.57
CA SER A 149 -14.66 4.14 9.04
C SER A 149 -14.96 5.63 9.19
N ASP A 150 -14.35 6.33 10.16
CA ASP A 150 -14.70 7.71 10.51
C ASP A 150 -13.52 8.69 10.45
N ALA A 151 -12.27 8.19 10.45
CA ALA A 151 -11.10 9.06 10.51
C ALA A 151 -9.87 8.50 9.79
N ILE A 152 -9.01 9.42 9.34
CA ILE A 152 -7.62 9.12 9.00
C ILE A 152 -6.86 9.09 10.31
N MET A 153 -6.20 7.97 10.57
CA MET A 153 -5.46 7.72 11.80
C MET A 153 -3.96 7.74 11.53
N VAL A 154 -3.19 8.09 12.55
CA VAL A 154 -1.72 8.07 12.53
C VAL A 154 -1.17 7.32 13.73
N VAL A 155 -0.12 6.52 13.49
CA VAL A 155 0.61 5.84 14.55
C VAL A 155 1.55 6.82 15.24
N VAL A 156 1.42 6.94 16.56
CA VAL A 156 2.31 7.72 17.40
C VAL A 156 3.09 6.75 18.29
N SER A 157 4.40 6.68 18.07
CA SER A 157 5.33 5.91 18.89
C SER A 157 6.35 6.89 19.50
N ARG A 158 6.35 7.03 20.83
CA ARG A 158 7.30 7.89 21.57
C ARG A 158 8.15 7.01 22.49
N GLU A 159 9.36 7.45 22.80
CA GLU A 159 10.20 6.73 23.76
C GLU A 159 9.47 6.60 25.11
N SER A 160 9.51 5.39 25.68
CA SER A 160 8.89 5.07 26.98
C SER A 160 7.37 5.22 27.07
N GLN A 161 6.66 5.34 25.95
CA GLN A 161 5.19 5.33 25.91
C GLN A 161 4.66 4.16 25.08
N THR A 162 3.48 3.66 25.44
CA THR A 162 2.78 2.68 24.60
C THR A 162 2.42 3.33 23.26
N PRO A 163 2.68 2.65 22.13
CA PRO A 163 2.31 3.17 20.83
C PRO A 163 0.80 3.25 20.71
N GLN A 164 0.31 4.32 20.10
CA GLN A 164 -1.12 4.61 20.02
C GLN A 164 -1.51 5.02 18.61
N LEU A 165 -2.76 4.72 18.28
CA LEU A 165 -3.41 5.19 17.07
C LEU A 165 -4.21 6.46 17.43
N VAL A 166 -3.89 7.58 16.79
CA VAL A 166 -4.50 8.89 17.07
C VAL A 166 -5.12 9.44 15.79
N GLU A 167 -6.23 10.15 15.92
CA GLU A 167 -6.86 10.83 14.80
C GLU A 167 -5.94 11.92 14.22
N ALA A 168 -5.68 11.81 12.92
CA ALA A 168 -4.92 12.77 12.14
C ALA A 168 -5.83 13.74 11.39
N ALA A 169 -6.95 13.26 10.85
CA ALA A 169 -7.93 14.08 10.15
C ALA A 169 -9.31 13.41 10.13
N ASP A 170 -10.35 14.22 10.20
CA ASP A 170 -11.75 13.79 10.07
C ASP A 170 -12.07 13.35 8.63
N LEU A 171 -12.78 12.23 8.50
CA LEU A 171 -13.31 11.74 7.22
C LEU A 171 -14.76 12.22 7.04
N THR A 172 -14.92 13.52 6.79
CA THR A 172 -16.18 14.08 6.33
C THR A 172 -16.45 13.71 4.87
N LEU A 173 -16.81 12.46 4.62
CA LEU A 173 -17.20 11.99 3.30
C LEU A 173 -18.69 12.23 3.07
N GLN A 174 -19.06 12.56 1.83
CA GLN A 174 -20.45 12.80 1.46
C GLN A 174 -21.34 11.55 1.70
N HIS A 175 -20.74 10.36 1.74
CA HIS A 175 -21.42 9.09 2.05
C HIS A 175 -20.58 8.32 3.07
N ARG A 176 -21.18 7.92 4.21
CA ARG A 176 -20.50 7.05 5.18
C ARG A 176 -20.12 5.73 4.52
N PHE A 177 -18.92 5.26 4.81
CA PHE A 177 -18.41 3.98 4.30
C PHE A 177 -19.35 2.82 4.66
N SER A 178 -19.61 1.97 3.68
CA SER A 178 -20.04 0.60 3.94
C SER A 178 -18.83 -0.32 3.80
N ARG A 179 -18.48 -1.03 4.89
CA ARG A 179 -17.38 -2.01 4.95
C ARG A 179 -17.43 -3.06 3.83
N MET A 180 -18.61 -3.31 3.26
CA MET A 180 -18.86 -4.34 2.25
C MET A 180 -18.87 -3.79 0.81
N LEU A 181 -19.07 -2.49 0.60
CA LEU A 181 -19.42 -1.92 -0.71
C LEU A 181 -18.53 -0.73 -1.14
N GLY A 182 -17.60 -0.27 -0.30
CA GLY A 182 -16.68 0.83 -0.63
C GLY A 182 -15.27 0.63 -0.05
N GLY A 183 -14.35 1.51 -0.45
CA GLY A 183 -12.94 1.50 -0.03
C GLY A 183 -12.36 2.91 0.05
N ALA A 184 -11.40 3.12 0.95
CA ALA A 184 -10.65 4.37 1.06
C ALA A 184 -9.16 4.06 0.93
N HIS A 185 -8.51 4.76 0.02
CA HIS A 185 -7.12 4.50 -0.36
C HIS A 185 -6.32 5.79 -0.15
N LEU A 186 -5.33 5.75 0.75
CA LEU A 186 -4.40 6.86 0.97
C LEU A 186 -3.28 6.81 -0.05
N VAL A 187 -3.01 7.94 -0.71
CA VAL A 187 -2.07 8.03 -1.82
C VAL A 187 -1.12 9.21 -1.62
N ASP A 188 0.19 8.98 -1.67
CA ASP A 188 1.20 10.04 -1.78
C ASP A 188 1.18 10.60 -3.20
N ASN A 189 0.82 11.86 -3.36
CA ASN A 189 0.73 12.53 -4.66
C ASN A 189 2.12 12.90 -5.24
N ASN A 190 3.20 12.52 -4.57
CA ASN A 190 4.60 12.74 -4.95
C ASN A 190 5.03 14.22 -5.02
N ILE A 191 4.17 15.13 -4.53
CA ILE A 191 4.45 16.56 -4.39
C ILE A 191 4.39 17.02 -2.93
N GLY A 192 4.42 16.07 -1.98
CA GLY A 192 4.28 16.36 -0.56
C GLY A 192 2.83 16.53 -0.09
N GLU A 193 1.88 16.14 -0.92
CA GLU A 193 0.46 16.10 -0.58
C GLU A 193 -0.03 14.66 -0.42
N LEU A 194 -0.86 14.44 0.60
CA LEU A 194 -1.56 13.18 0.82
C LEU A 194 -2.98 13.31 0.27
N LEU A 195 -3.36 12.37 -0.59
CA LEU A 195 -4.71 12.26 -1.13
C LEU A 195 -5.42 11.05 -0.50
N LEU A 196 -6.73 11.14 -0.47
CA LEU A 196 -7.63 10.03 -0.18
C LEU A 196 -8.53 9.82 -1.40
N VAL A 197 -8.48 8.62 -1.98
CA VAL A 197 -9.39 8.19 -3.03
C VAL A 197 -10.47 7.32 -2.41
N HIS A 198 -11.70 7.80 -2.44
CA HIS A 198 -12.88 7.13 -1.93
C HIS A 198 -13.60 6.42 -3.08
N ARG A 199 -13.68 5.09 -2.98
CA ARG A 199 -14.42 4.21 -3.86
C ARG A 199 -15.77 3.88 -3.23
N THR A 200 -16.85 4.20 -3.91
CA THR A 200 -18.23 3.92 -3.48
C THR A 200 -18.97 3.08 -4.51
N LEU A 201 -20.11 2.51 -4.11
CA LEU A 201 -21.03 1.85 -5.02
C LEU A 201 -22.32 2.67 -5.15
N SER A 202 -22.71 2.98 -6.36
CA SER A 202 -23.98 3.61 -6.71
C SER A 202 -24.73 2.72 -7.70
N GLY A 203 -25.71 1.97 -7.20
CA GLY A 203 -26.36 0.90 -7.98
C GLY A 203 -25.35 -0.22 -8.26
N ASN A 204 -25.13 -0.53 -9.54
CA ASN A 204 -24.10 -1.49 -9.96
C ASN A 204 -22.79 -0.80 -10.37
N LYS A 205 -22.71 0.53 -10.34
CA LYS A 205 -21.55 1.28 -10.80
C LYS A 205 -20.68 1.73 -9.64
N ARG A 206 -19.37 1.68 -9.84
CA ARG A 206 -18.39 2.18 -8.89
C ARG A 206 -18.14 3.65 -9.14
N LEU A 207 -18.09 4.43 -8.07
CA LEU A 207 -17.83 5.86 -8.13
C LEU A 207 -16.57 6.22 -7.35
N TYR A 208 -15.76 7.09 -7.93
CA TYR A 208 -14.52 7.57 -7.35
C TYR A 208 -14.60 9.05 -7.03
N GLN A 209 -14.21 9.39 -5.81
CA GLN A 209 -14.09 10.76 -5.35
C GLN A 209 -12.70 10.93 -4.74
N ALA A 210 -12.07 12.07 -5.00
CA ALA A 210 -10.76 12.40 -4.45
C ALA A 210 -10.87 13.52 -3.42
N TYR A 211 -10.07 13.41 -2.37
CA TYR A 211 -9.97 14.39 -1.30
C TYR A 211 -8.49 14.66 -1.01
N ARG A 212 -8.14 15.93 -0.81
CA ARG A 212 -6.86 16.31 -0.20
C ARG A 212 -6.96 16.16 1.31
N VAL A 213 -5.96 15.54 1.92
CA VAL A 213 -5.87 15.41 3.38
C VAL A 213 -5.17 16.65 3.93
N ASP A 214 -5.91 17.49 4.64
CA ASP A 214 -5.40 18.67 5.33
C ASP A 214 -5.06 18.28 6.78
N LEU A 215 -3.82 17.86 7.01
CA LEU A 215 -3.35 17.40 8.32
C LEU A 215 -3.30 18.53 9.35
N ASP A 216 -3.03 19.77 8.93
CA ASP A 216 -3.02 20.94 9.81
C ASP A 216 -4.44 21.34 10.21
N GLY A 217 -5.35 21.35 9.23
CA GLY A 217 -6.77 21.59 9.45
C GLY A 217 -7.54 20.38 10.01
N ARG A 218 -6.88 19.22 10.16
CA ARG A 218 -7.45 17.93 10.59
C ARG A 218 -8.74 17.54 9.85
N LYS A 219 -8.75 17.70 8.53
CA LYS A 219 -9.94 17.44 7.71
C LYS A 219 -9.59 16.92 6.33
N THR A 220 -10.60 16.40 5.64
CA THR A 220 -10.52 16.07 4.22
C THR A 220 -11.23 17.14 3.39
N VAL A 221 -10.61 17.55 2.28
CA VAL A 221 -11.14 18.60 1.39
C VAL A 221 -11.37 18.00 0.01
N PRO A 222 -12.60 18.00 -0.53
CA PRO A 222 -12.87 17.47 -1.86
C PRO A 222 -12.02 18.15 -2.94
N VAL A 223 -11.52 17.37 -3.89
CA VAL A 223 -10.80 17.87 -5.07
C VAL A 223 -11.42 17.32 -6.35
N ARG A 224 -11.27 18.05 -7.45
CA ARG A 224 -11.88 17.67 -8.74
C ARG A 224 -11.11 16.61 -9.50
N GLY A 225 -9.82 16.45 -9.21
CA GLY A 225 -8.91 15.53 -9.90
C GLY A 225 -7.79 15.07 -9.00
N LEU A 226 -6.88 14.29 -9.56
CA LEU A 226 -5.68 13.71 -8.93
C LEU A 226 -4.41 14.50 -9.27
N GLY A 227 -4.57 15.75 -9.73
CA GLY A 227 -3.45 16.62 -10.12
C GLY A 227 -2.76 16.16 -11.40
N GLY A 228 -3.49 15.57 -12.34
CA GLY A 228 -2.96 15.03 -13.59
C GLY A 228 -2.19 13.71 -13.43
N ARG A 229 -2.24 13.09 -12.25
CA ARG A 229 -1.59 11.80 -11.99
C ARG A 229 -2.55 10.63 -12.17
N ALA A 230 -2.01 9.48 -12.52
CA ALA A 230 -2.74 8.21 -12.51
C ALA A 230 -2.62 7.58 -11.11
N VAL A 231 -3.72 7.10 -10.56
CA VAL A 231 -3.72 6.42 -9.25
C VAL A 231 -4.12 4.97 -9.42
N PHE A 232 -3.29 4.06 -8.92
CA PHE A 232 -3.55 2.63 -8.84
C PHE A 232 -4.02 2.31 -7.42
N ILE A 233 -5.09 1.54 -7.28
CA ILE A 233 -5.65 1.15 -5.98
C ILE A 233 -5.76 -0.37 -5.89
N GLY A 234 -5.31 -0.94 -4.79
CA GLY A 234 -5.56 -2.33 -4.43
C GLY A 234 -6.19 -2.43 -3.04
N HIS A 235 -6.34 -3.65 -2.56
CA HIS A 235 -6.91 -3.96 -1.26
C HIS A 235 -6.00 -3.54 -0.11
N ASP A 236 -4.68 -3.61 -0.31
CA ASP A 236 -3.70 -3.42 0.76
C ASP A 236 -2.82 -2.18 0.55
N CYS A 237 -2.64 -1.73 -0.69
CA CYS A 237 -1.86 -0.54 -0.98
C CYS A 237 -2.41 0.28 -2.16
N SER A 238 -1.79 1.44 -2.39
CA SER A 238 -2.12 2.28 -3.54
C SER A 238 -0.93 3.12 -3.97
N LEU A 239 -0.95 3.56 -5.22
CA LEU A 239 0.20 4.16 -5.87
C LEU A 239 -0.21 5.32 -6.77
N SER A 240 0.57 6.42 -6.74
CA SER A 240 0.42 7.51 -7.70
C SER A 240 1.59 7.58 -8.68
N VAL A 241 1.28 7.60 -9.97
CA VAL A 241 2.25 7.55 -11.06
C VAL A 241 2.02 8.72 -12.02
N SER A 242 3.12 9.25 -12.56
CA SER A 242 3.07 10.35 -13.52
C SER A 242 2.87 9.79 -14.94
N PRO A 243 1.84 10.22 -15.68
CA PRO A 243 1.72 9.92 -17.11
C PRO A 243 2.91 10.39 -17.94
N ALA A 244 3.65 11.42 -17.49
CA ALA A 244 4.86 11.86 -18.18
C ALA A 244 5.98 10.81 -18.13
N THR A 245 6.02 9.98 -17.09
CA THR A 245 7.00 8.88 -16.96
C THR A 245 6.55 7.65 -17.74
N PHE A 246 5.24 7.41 -17.83
CA PHE A 246 4.65 6.27 -18.53
C PHE A 246 3.54 6.76 -19.47
N PRO A 247 3.85 7.08 -20.74
CA PRO A 247 2.89 7.73 -21.63
C PRO A 247 1.63 6.91 -21.98
N SER A 248 1.61 5.61 -21.67
CA SER A 248 0.46 4.73 -21.91
C SER A 248 -0.58 4.75 -20.79
N ILE A 249 -0.36 5.47 -19.69
CA ILE A 249 -1.38 5.68 -18.65
C ILE A 249 -1.94 7.11 -18.75
N VAL A 250 -3.17 7.29 -18.32
CA VAL A 250 -3.90 8.57 -18.40
C VAL A 250 -3.90 9.25 -17.04
N GLY A 251 -3.73 10.57 -17.04
CA GLY A 251 -3.80 11.40 -15.83
C GLY A 251 -5.24 11.57 -15.35
N ASP A 252 -5.40 11.84 -14.05
CA ASP A 252 -6.72 11.98 -13.40
C ASP A 252 -7.62 10.73 -13.55
N ALA A 253 -6.98 9.55 -13.71
CA ALA A 253 -7.62 8.25 -13.82
C ALA A 253 -7.30 7.35 -12.62
N VAL A 254 -8.25 6.48 -12.27
CA VAL A 254 -8.09 5.45 -11.24
C VAL A 254 -8.03 4.07 -11.89
N TYR A 255 -6.95 3.34 -11.65
CA TYR A 255 -6.72 1.98 -12.13
C TYR A 255 -6.92 1.00 -10.97
N PRO A 256 -7.95 0.14 -11.00
CA PRO A 256 -8.12 -0.90 -9.99
C PRO A 256 -7.05 -1.98 -10.14
N GLY A 257 -6.59 -2.54 -9.03
CA GLY A 257 -5.74 -3.72 -8.97
C GLY A 257 -6.49 -4.99 -9.38
N PHE A 258 -5.75 -6.09 -9.55
CA PHE A 258 -6.36 -7.38 -9.90
C PHE A 258 -7.11 -8.04 -8.73
N ASP A 259 -6.78 -7.65 -7.51
CA ASP A 259 -7.50 -8.04 -6.29
C ASP A 259 -8.87 -7.31 -6.15
N CYS A 260 -9.10 -6.28 -6.96
CA CYS A 260 -10.36 -5.57 -7.04
C CYS A 260 -11.29 -6.25 -8.04
N GLY A 261 -12.48 -6.66 -7.59
CA GLY A 261 -13.49 -7.33 -8.43
C GLY A 261 -13.96 -6.53 -9.66
N ASP A 262 -13.61 -5.24 -9.77
CA ASP A 262 -13.84 -4.40 -10.96
C ASP A 262 -13.02 -4.87 -12.16
N ARG A 263 -11.76 -5.27 -11.91
CA ARG A 263 -10.81 -5.68 -12.96
C ARG A 263 -10.98 -7.15 -13.34
N THR A 264 -11.27 -8.00 -12.35
CA THR A 264 -11.35 -9.47 -12.51
C THR A 264 -12.77 -10.03 -12.56
N GLY A 265 -13.78 -9.22 -12.22
CA GLY A 265 -15.18 -9.59 -12.35
C GLY A 265 -15.74 -9.35 -13.76
N LEU A 266 -17.06 -9.47 -13.89
CA LEU A 266 -17.78 -9.42 -15.17
C LEU A 266 -17.60 -8.12 -15.96
N GLU A 267 -17.20 -7.02 -15.30
CA GLU A 267 -17.09 -5.71 -15.93
C GLU A 267 -15.75 -5.47 -16.65
N HIS A 268 -14.70 -6.23 -16.29
CA HIS A 268 -13.35 -6.12 -16.84
C HIS A 268 -12.90 -4.66 -17.02
N ILE A 269 -12.88 -3.89 -15.94
CA ILE A 269 -12.56 -2.46 -16.00
C ILE A 269 -11.05 -2.25 -15.92
N GLU A 270 -10.51 -1.55 -16.91
CA GLU A 270 -9.08 -1.18 -16.96
C GLU A 270 -8.81 0.10 -16.16
N ALA A 271 -9.63 1.13 -16.37
CA ALA A 271 -9.49 2.43 -15.72
C ALA A 271 -10.82 3.17 -15.56
N TYR A 272 -10.90 4.01 -14.55
CA TYR A 272 -11.99 4.95 -14.33
C TYR A 272 -11.49 6.37 -14.56
N HIS A 273 -12.08 7.06 -15.53
CA HIS A 273 -11.78 8.46 -15.88
C HIS A 273 -12.79 9.43 -15.25
N GLN A 274 -13.45 9.01 -14.16
CA GLN A 274 -14.52 9.78 -13.52
C GLN A 274 -14.07 11.13 -12.95
N LEU A 275 -12.80 11.23 -12.57
CA LEU A 275 -12.19 12.45 -12.08
C LEU A 275 -11.67 13.35 -13.22
N ALA A 276 -11.79 12.90 -14.48
CA ALA A 276 -11.42 13.64 -15.68
C ALA A 276 -12.65 14.01 -16.53
N ASP A 277 -13.30 13.01 -17.14
CA ASP A 277 -14.40 13.19 -18.11
C ASP A 277 -15.66 12.37 -17.81
N GLY A 278 -15.64 11.53 -16.76
CA GLY A 278 -16.78 10.70 -16.37
C GLY A 278 -16.81 9.31 -17.00
N THR A 279 -15.86 8.97 -17.88
CA THR A 279 -15.88 7.72 -18.64
C THR A 279 -15.27 6.55 -17.87
N ILE A 280 -15.52 5.33 -18.37
CA ILE A 280 -14.95 4.08 -17.87
C ILE A 280 -14.32 3.37 -19.05
N GLU A 281 -13.07 2.96 -18.89
CA GLU A 281 -12.31 2.21 -19.87
C GLU A 281 -12.37 0.72 -19.52
N HIS A 282 -12.81 -0.09 -20.48
CA HIS A 282 -12.89 -1.53 -20.33
C HIS A 282 -11.64 -2.18 -20.91
N SER A 283 -11.14 -3.17 -20.18
CA SER A 283 -10.03 -4.03 -20.59
C SER A 283 -10.45 -4.89 -21.79
N CYS A 284 -9.50 -5.11 -22.70
CA CYS A 284 -9.67 -6.00 -23.86
C CYS A 284 -9.37 -7.49 -23.54
N TYR A 285 -9.12 -7.87 -22.27
CA TYR A 285 -8.76 -9.25 -21.92
C TYR A 285 -9.98 -10.19 -21.95
N GLU A 286 -9.90 -11.24 -22.77
CA GLU A 286 -10.86 -12.35 -22.79
C GLU A 286 -10.34 -13.51 -21.91
N ASP A 287 -11.19 -13.98 -20.99
CA ASP A 287 -11.14 -15.29 -20.26
C ASP A 287 -10.37 -15.36 -18.90
N PRO A 288 -11.05 -15.59 -17.77
CA PRO A 288 -10.45 -15.80 -16.44
C PRO A 288 -9.89 -17.22 -16.22
N GLY A 289 -10.00 -18.13 -17.19
CA GLY A 289 -9.61 -19.54 -17.06
C GLY A 289 -8.17 -19.90 -17.46
N LYS A 290 -7.41 -18.97 -18.05
CA LYS A 290 -6.00 -19.21 -18.40
C LYS A 290 -5.10 -18.58 -17.33
N GLU A 291 -4.17 -19.39 -16.81
CA GLU A 291 -3.07 -18.90 -15.98
C GLU A 291 -2.48 -17.63 -16.60
N TRP A 292 -2.29 -16.60 -15.77
CA TRP A 292 -1.81 -15.26 -16.13
C TRP A 292 -0.51 -15.30 -16.96
N GLU A 293 -0.63 -15.50 -18.28
CA GLU A 293 0.45 -15.39 -19.26
C GLU A 293 0.75 -13.90 -19.53
N HIS A 294 1.19 -13.20 -18.49
CA HIS A 294 1.86 -11.89 -18.45
C HIS A 294 0.99 -10.62 -18.50
N PRO A 295 1.27 -9.64 -17.63
CA PRO A 295 0.83 -8.26 -17.87
C PRO A 295 1.49 -7.74 -19.16
N VAL A 296 0.67 -7.29 -20.12
CA VAL A 296 1.12 -6.85 -21.46
C VAL A 296 1.43 -5.35 -21.48
N SER A 297 0.79 -4.56 -20.59
CA SER A 297 1.02 -3.12 -20.45
C SER A 297 1.67 -2.75 -19.11
N ILE A 298 2.27 -1.55 -19.02
CA ILE A 298 2.74 -0.99 -17.74
C ILE A 298 1.58 -0.80 -16.75
N ALA A 299 0.37 -0.50 -17.23
CA ALA A 299 -0.81 -0.38 -16.38
C ALA A 299 -1.13 -1.73 -15.71
N ASP A 300 -1.01 -2.84 -16.45
CA ASP A 300 -1.17 -4.18 -15.90
C ASP A 300 -0.10 -4.50 -14.86
N TYR A 301 1.17 -4.17 -15.13
CA TYR A 301 2.24 -4.37 -14.15
C TYR A 301 1.98 -3.60 -12.85
N LEU A 302 1.59 -2.34 -12.96
CA LEU A 302 1.28 -1.50 -11.80
C LEU A 302 0.01 -1.95 -11.08
N SER A 303 -1.00 -2.45 -11.81
CA SER A 303 -2.23 -3.02 -11.24
C SER A 303 -2.01 -4.39 -10.58
N SER A 304 -0.99 -5.13 -10.99
CA SER A 304 -0.57 -6.38 -10.32
C SER A 304 0.25 -6.15 -9.06
N TRP A 305 0.78 -4.93 -8.91
CA TRP A 305 1.57 -4.56 -7.76
C TRP A 305 0.71 -4.07 -6.59
N VAL A 306 -0.36 -3.32 -6.88
CA VAL A 306 -1.26 -2.77 -5.87
C VAL A 306 -2.17 -3.80 -5.24
#